data_AF-A0A9R1HW17-F1
#
_entry.id   AF-A0A9R1HW17-F1
#
_cell.length_a   1.000
_cell.length_b   1.000
_cell.length_c   1.000
_cell.angle_alpha   90.00
_cell.angle_beta   90.00
_cell.angle_gamma   90.00
#
_symmetry.space_group_name_H-M   'P 1'
#
loop_
_entity.id
_entity.type
_entity.pdbx_description
1 polymer ?
#
loop_
_entity_poly.entity_id
_entity_poly.type
_entity_poly.pdbx_seq_one_letter_code
_entity_poly.pdbx_strand_id
1 'polypeptide(L)'
;MDYRQFYCMTLRMSIDCNGCYQKIRRALLQMQELESHLIDRKHGRVSVWGAFSPQDVAIKIRKRTNRRVEILELREAAGPGGGDEQGAGGGQMPPN
;
A
#
# COMPACT_ATOMS: atom_id res chain seq x y z
N MET A 1 -3.05 24.40 11.22
CA MET A 1 -3.82 23.58 10.26
C MET A 1 -2.90 22.46 9.82
N ASP A 2 -2.95 21.36 10.55
CA ASP A 2 -2.09 20.20 10.36
C ASP A 2 -2.59 19.42 9.15
N TYR A 3 -2.17 19.83 7.94
CA TYR A 3 -2.34 19.04 6.73
C TYR A 3 -1.43 17.82 6.82
N ARG A 4 -1.86 16.82 7.60
CA ARG A 4 -1.28 15.48 7.52
C ARG A 4 -1.57 14.96 6.11
N GLN A 5 -0.52 14.90 5.29
CA GLN A 5 -0.61 14.30 3.97
C GLN A 5 -1.01 12.84 4.14
N PHE A 6 -2.21 12.51 3.68
CA PHE A 6 -2.75 11.18 3.73
C PHE A 6 -2.49 10.49 2.40
N TYR A 7 -1.99 9.26 2.47
CA TYR A 7 -1.66 8.44 1.32
C TYR A 7 -2.50 7.18 1.32
N CYS A 8 -2.88 6.76 0.11
CA CYS A 8 -3.53 5.49 -0.15
C CYS A 8 -2.63 4.69 -1.09
N MET A 9 -2.20 3.51 -0.67
CA MET A 9 -1.32 2.66 -1.47
C MET A 9 -1.90 1.24 -1.53
N THR A 10 -2.02 0.69 -2.73
CA THR A 10 -2.46 -0.70 -2.94
C THR A 10 -1.33 -1.49 -3.56
N LEU A 11 -1.06 -2.64 -2.96
CA LEU A 11 0.04 -3.55 -3.27
C LEU A 11 -0.52 -4.93 -3.58
N ARG A 12 0.15 -5.66 -4.47
CA ARG A 12 -0.14 -7.05 -4.80
C ARG A 12 0.97 -7.96 -4.28
N MET A 13 0.58 -9.05 -3.64
CA MET A 13 1.44 -10.06 -3.01
C MET A 13 0.76 -11.44 -3.05
N SER A 14 1.48 -12.51 -3.37
CA SER A 14 0.92 -13.86 -3.28
C SER A 14 0.71 -14.28 -1.82
N ILE A 15 -0.53 -14.68 -1.48
CA ILE A 15 -0.93 -15.15 -0.15
C ILE A 15 -1.46 -16.58 -0.28
N ASP A 16 -0.55 -17.56 -0.27
CA ASP A 16 -0.88 -18.96 -0.55
C ASP A 16 -1.21 -19.77 0.71
N CYS A 17 -0.97 -19.22 1.90
CA CYS A 17 -1.26 -19.89 3.16
C CYS A 17 -1.64 -18.91 4.27
N ASN A 18 -2.26 -19.44 5.33
CA ASN A 18 -2.67 -18.64 6.49
C ASN A 18 -1.47 -17.99 7.21
N GLY A 19 -0.30 -18.63 7.15
CA GLY A 19 0.96 -18.06 7.67
C GLY A 19 1.40 -16.79 6.93
N CYS A 20 1.22 -16.74 5.60
CA CYS A 20 1.50 -15.53 4.80
C CYS A 20 0.60 -14.37 5.22
N TYR A 21 -0.70 -14.66 5.36
CA TYR A 21 -1.68 -13.67 5.82
C TYR A 21 -1.34 -13.13 7.20
N GLN A 22 -1.03 -14.01 8.16
CA GLN A 22 -0.65 -13.59 9.51
C GLN A 22 0.65 -12.77 9.51
N LYS A 23 1.62 -13.10 8.66
CA LYS A 23 2.88 -12.36 8.53
C LYS A 23 2.67 -10.95 8.00
N ILE A 24 1.85 -10.80 6.95
CA ILE A 24 1.48 -9.50 6.38
C ILE A 24 0.70 -8.69 7.40
N ARG A 25 -0.32 -9.28 8.02
CA ARG A 25 -1.14 -8.62 9.04
C ARG A 25 -0.29 -8.13 10.22
N ARG A 26 0.65 -8.94 10.72
CA ARG A 26 1.61 -8.49 11.76
C ARG A 26 2.50 -7.35 11.26
N ALA A 27 2.99 -7.42 10.02
CA ALA A 27 3.84 -6.38 9.46
C ALA A 27 3.11 -5.02 9.37
N LEU A 28 1.84 -5.04 8.97
CA LEU A 28 0.97 -3.87 8.89
C LEU A 28 0.62 -3.32 10.28
N LEU A 29 0.26 -4.18 11.23
CA LEU A 29 0.01 -3.78 12.63
C LEU A 29 1.25 -3.18 13.29
N GLN A 30 2.45 -3.61 12.90
CA GLN A 30 3.70 -3.03 13.36
C GLN A 30 4.07 -1.72 12.65
N MET A 31 3.31 -1.26 11.66
CA MET A 31 3.51 0.05 11.03
C MET A 31 2.54 1.05 11.67
N GLN A 32 3.05 1.87 12.58
CA GLN A 32 2.27 2.94 13.24
C GLN A 32 1.90 4.09 12.30
N GLU A 33 2.53 4.13 11.13
CA GLU A 33 2.33 5.12 10.06
C GLU A 33 1.00 4.87 9.31
N LEU A 34 0.45 3.65 9.45
CA LEU A 34 -0.80 3.25 8.82
C LEU A 34 -1.96 3.48 9.79
N GLU A 35 -2.92 4.30 9.38
CA GLU A 35 -4.20 4.43 10.08
C GLU A 35 -5.14 3.27 9.75
N SER A 36 -5.12 2.80 8.51
CA SER A 36 -6.02 1.75 8.03
C SER A 36 -5.33 0.83 7.04
N HIS A 37 -5.75 -0.42 7.01
CA HIS A 37 -5.24 -1.42 6.09
C HIS A 37 -6.31 -2.44 5.73
N LEU A 38 -6.25 -2.95 4.51
CA LEU A 38 -7.15 -3.96 3.96
C LEU A 38 -6.32 -5.05 3.29
N ILE A 39 -6.65 -6.30 3.58
CA ILE A 39 -5.91 -7.46 3.07
C ILE A 39 -6.90 -8.40 2.38
N ASP A 40 -6.76 -8.51 1.06
CA ASP A 40 -7.49 -9.41 0.20
C ASP A 40 -6.73 -10.72 0.03
N ARG A 41 -7.16 -11.76 0.75
CA ARG A 41 -6.59 -13.12 0.60
C ARG A 41 -6.94 -13.75 -0.75
N LYS A 42 -8.10 -13.41 -1.33
CA LYS A 42 -8.57 -13.96 -2.61
C LYS A 42 -7.70 -13.53 -3.79
N HIS A 43 -7.32 -12.24 -3.82
CA HIS A 43 -6.53 -11.67 -4.90
C HIS A 43 -5.06 -11.49 -4.55
N GLY A 44 -4.68 -11.73 -3.28
CA GLY A 44 -3.36 -11.40 -2.79
C GLY A 44 -3.11 -9.89 -2.91
N ARG A 45 -4.02 -9.07 -2.40
CA ARG A 45 -3.90 -7.61 -2.44
C ARG A 45 -3.87 -7.04 -1.05
N VAL A 46 -3.15 -5.95 -0.87
CA VAL A 46 -2.96 -5.27 0.40
C VAL A 46 -3.06 -3.78 0.13
N SER A 47 -4.12 -3.16 0.63
CA SER A 47 -4.30 -1.71 0.57
C SER A 47 -4.01 -1.11 1.93
N VAL A 48 -3.31 0.01 1.95
CA VAL A 48 -2.87 0.70 3.16
C VAL A 48 -3.15 2.19 3.03
N TRP A 49 -3.56 2.78 4.15
CA TRP A 49 -3.96 4.18 4.26
C TRP A 49 -3.38 4.78 5.52
N GLY A 50 -2.91 6.01 5.44
CA GLY A 50 -2.32 6.70 6.58
C GLY A 50 -1.45 7.88 6.16
N ALA A 51 -0.83 8.51 7.14
CA ALA A 51 0.14 9.57 6.92
C ALA A 51 1.54 8.97 6.79
N PHE A 52 1.89 8.51 5.58
CA PHE A 52 3.16 7.85 5.32
C PHE A 52 3.73 8.23 3.96
N SER A 53 5.05 8.21 3.81
CA SER A 53 5.68 8.42 2.51
C SER A 53 5.72 7.11 1.72
N PRO A 54 5.26 7.09 0.47
CA PRO A 54 5.13 5.85 -0.31
C PRO A 54 6.47 5.22 -0.66
N GLN A 55 7.52 6.01 -0.85
CA GLN A 55 8.89 5.50 -1.02
C GLN A 55 9.34 4.70 0.21
N ASP A 56 9.14 5.26 1.40
CA ASP A 56 9.58 4.65 2.66
C ASP A 56 8.77 3.38 2.96
N VAL A 57 7.45 3.43 2.76
CA VAL A 57 6.56 2.28 2.92
C VAL A 57 6.83 1.20 1.89
N ALA A 58 7.07 1.54 0.62
CA ALA A 58 7.46 0.56 -0.40
C ALA A 58 8.73 -0.19 0.01
N ILE A 59 9.76 0.52 0.48
CA ILE A 59 11.02 -0.07 0.94
C ILE A 59 10.79 -0.92 2.19
N LYS A 60 10.04 -0.42 3.19
CA LYS A 60 9.72 -1.15 4.42
C LYS A 60 8.92 -2.40 4.14
N ILE A 61 7.89 -2.34 3.28
CA ILE A 61 7.07 -3.50 2.93
C ILE A 61 7.91 -4.53 2.18
N ARG A 62 8.75 -4.10 1.23
CA ARG A 62 9.68 -5.00 0.53
C ARG A 62 10.64 -5.71 1.50
N LYS A 63 11.21 -4.97 2.46
CA LYS A 63 12.08 -5.52 3.52
C LYS A 63 11.34 -6.43 4.49
N ARG A 64 10.12 -6.09 4.90
CA ARG A 64 9.35 -6.86 5.92
C ARG A 64 8.70 -8.11 5.36
N THR A 65 8.11 -8.02 4.18
CA THR A 65 7.48 -9.18 3.55
C THR A 65 8.53 -10.10 2.94
N ASN A 66 9.74 -9.60 2.68
CA ASN A 66 10.85 -10.29 2.02
C ASN A 66 10.38 -11.04 0.76
N ARG A 67 9.41 -10.45 0.08
CA ARG A 67 8.71 -10.97 -1.08
C ARG A 67 8.67 -9.90 -2.14
N ARG A 68 8.47 -10.33 -3.37
CA ARG A 68 8.17 -9.43 -4.47
C ARG A 68 6.81 -8.78 -4.20
N VAL A 69 6.80 -7.46 -4.20
CA VAL A 69 5.62 -6.62 -4.06
C VAL A 69 5.43 -5.87 -5.36
N GLU A 70 4.22 -5.89 -5.88
CA GLU A 70 3.82 -5.09 -7.03
C GLU A 70 2.97 -3.93 -6.53
N ILE A 71 3.34 -2.69 -6.86
CA ILE A 71 2.52 -1.53 -6.54
C ILE A 71 1.43 -1.46 -7.60
N LEU A 72 0.18 -1.58 -7.19
CA LEU A 72 -0.98 -1.47 -8.07
C LEU A 72 -1.46 -0.03 -8.16
N GLU A 73 -1.58 0.63 -7.01
CA GLU A 73 -2.04 2.02 -6.94
C GLU A 73 -1.29 2.78 -5.86
N LEU A 74 -1.05 4.06 -6.12
CA LEU A 74 -0.51 5.01 -5.17
C LEU A 74 -1.21 6.36 -5.37
N ARG A 75 -1.84 6.88 -4.33
CA ARG A 75 -2.54 8.16 -4.33
C ARG A 75 -2.10 9.01 -3.16
N GLU A 76 -1.58 10.19 -3.48
CA GLU A 76 -1.19 11.24 -2.54
C GLU A 76 -2.29 12.32 -2.47
N ALA A 77 -2.52 12.89 -1.28
CA ALA A 77 -3.49 13.95 -1.11
C ALA A 77 -2.98 15.39 -1.37
N ALA A 78 -1.68 15.69 -1.48
CA ALA A 78 -1.20 17.02 -1.93
C ALA A 78 0.33 17.13 -2.19
N GLY A 79 0.73 17.47 -3.44
CA GLY A 79 2.02 18.08 -3.78
C GLY A 79 2.57 17.81 -5.20
N PRO A 80 2.89 18.82 -6.04
CA PRO A 80 3.55 18.59 -7.33
C PRO A 80 5.06 18.49 -7.12
N GLY A 81 5.63 17.29 -7.11
CA GLY A 81 7.08 17.18 -6.99
C GLY A 81 7.64 15.77 -6.82
N GLY A 82 7.81 15.06 -7.93
CA GLY A 82 9.03 14.29 -8.21
C GLY A 82 9.26 12.93 -7.51
N GLY A 83 9.09 11.87 -8.29
CA GLY A 83 10.02 10.73 -8.31
C GLY A 83 9.60 9.47 -7.54
N ASP A 84 8.85 8.57 -8.17
CA ASP A 84 9.43 7.34 -8.74
C ASP A 84 8.38 6.68 -9.66
N GLU A 85 8.78 6.51 -10.91
CA GLU A 85 7.97 6.00 -12.00
C GLU A 85 7.90 4.47 -11.90
N GLN A 86 6.72 3.94 -11.55
CA GLN A 86 6.30 2.57 -11.86
C GLN A 86 4.77 2.56 -11.93
N GLY A 87 4.27 2.68 -13.16
CA GLY A 87 2.85 2.82 -13.47
C GLY A 87 2.08 1.51 -13.59
N ALA A 88 0.76 1.63 -13.72
CA ALA A 88 -0.02 1.13 -14.86
C ALA A 88 -1.53 1.40 -14.63
N GLY A 89 -2.18 1.98 -15.63
CA GLY A 89 -3.59 1.71 -15.91
C GLY A 89 -4.60 2.72 -15.39
N GLY A 90 -5.01 3.64 -16.26
CA GLY A 90 -6.22 4.42 -16.08
C GLY A 90 -7.49 3.57 -16.10
N GLY A 91 -8.60 4.19 -15.71
CA GLY A 91 -9.93 3.65 -15.98
C GLY A 91 -10.96 3.93 -14.89
N GLN A 92 -11.54 5.13 -14.97
CA GLN A 92 -12.99 5.33 -14.90
C GLN A 92 -13.70 4.98 -13.57
N MET A 93 -14.09 6.03 -12.82
CA MET A 93 -15.35 5.98 -12.05
C MET A 93 -16.49 5.73 -13.04
N PRO A 94 -17.31 4.67 -12.89
CA PRO A 94 -18.64 4.68 -13.49
C PRO A 94 -19.58 5.50 -12.59
N PRO A 95 -20.32 6.48 -13.13
CA PRO A 95 -21.53 6.94 -12.48
C PRO A 95 -22.69 6.00 -12.84
N ASN A 96 -23.39 5.49 -11.84
CA ASN A 96 -24.84 5.39 -11.88
C ASN A 96 -25.39 5.49 -10.46
#